data_AF-A0A7X9ADK7-F1
#
_entry.id   AF-A0A7X9ADK7-F1
#
_cell.length_a   1.000
_cell.length_b   1.000
_cell.length_c   1.000
_cell.angle_alpha   90.00
_cell.angle_beta   90.00
_cell.angle_gamma   90.00
#
_symmetry.space_group_name_H-M   'P 1'
#
loop_
_entity.id
_entity.type
_entity.pdbx_description
1 polymer ?
#
loop_
_entity_poly.entity_id
_entity_poly.type
_entity_poly.pdbx_seq_one_letter_code
_entity_poly.pdbx_strand_id
1 'polypeptide(L)'
;MNEYPPIVAEVATAIAEVYSQFGNITSLYLGQGSPNLQLALFGPLYEETLTLFLALNGAEENAYTKSDDPEALFISRCQAIVQETPLWVTLQGKRKTTLPQDESDRGYVVIVKGFRALRNSIEHQPASLD
;
A
#
# COMPACT_ATOMS: atom_id res chain seq x y z
N MET A 1 -15.84 -18.11 6.44
CA MET A 1 -15.08 -17.04 5.78
C MET A 1 -14.74 -16.07 6.88
N ASN A 2 -13.47 -15.97 7.28
CA ASN A 2 -13.06 -14.86 8.13
C ASN A 2 -13.14 -13.62 7.25
N GLU A 3 -14.17 -12.81 7.41
CA GLU A 3 -14.23 -11.50 6.77
C GLU A 3 -13.10 -10.67 7.37
N TYR A 4 -12.05 -10.46 6.58
CA TYR A 4 -10.99 -9.53 6.94
C TYR A 4 -11.57 -8.12 7.00
N PRO A 5 -11.09 -7.28 7.93
CA PRO A 5 -11.71 -5.99 8.13
C PRO A 5 -11.58 -5.10 6.90
N PRO A 6 -12.61 -4.29 6.60
CA PRO A 6 -12.70 -3.51 5.36
C PRO A 6 -11.51 -2.55 5.18
N ILE A 7 -10.90 -2.11 6.29
CA ILE A 7 -9.75 -1.22 6.30
C ILE A 7 -8.54 -1.76 5.51
N VAL A 8 -8.34 -3.08 5.47
CA VAL A 8 -7.23 -3.69 4.70
C VAL A 8 -7.44 -3.45 3.21
N ALA A 9 -8.66 -3.67 2.72
CA ALA A 9 -9.03 -3.43 1.33
C ALA A 9 -9.01 -1.94 1.00
N GLU A 10 -9.46 -1.07 1.90
CA GLU A 10 -9.45 0.39 1.72
C GLU A 10 -8.03 0.92 1.57
N VAL A 11 -7.10 0.51 2.43
CA VAL A 11 -5.70 0.93 2.37
C VAL A 11 -5.03 0.44 1.08
N ALA A 12 -5.21 -0.83 0.73
CA ALA A 12 -4.66 -1.39 -0.51
C ALA A 12 -5.22 -0.66 -1.75
N THR A 13 -6.52 -0.33 -1.74
CA THR A 13 -7.17 0.42 -2.81
C THR A 13 -6.60 1.83 -2.93
N ALA A 14 -6.45 2.55 -1.83
CA ALA A 14 -5.91 3.91 -1.83
C ALA A 14 -4.47 3.95 -2.38
N ILE A 15 -3.63 2.98 -1.99
CA ILE A 15 -2.26 2.85 -2.51
C ILE A 15 -2.30 2.53 -4.01
N ALA A 16 -3.09 1.54 -4.44
CA ALA A 16 -3.19 1.20 -5.86
C ALA A 16 -3.70 2.37 -6.72
N GLU A 17 -4.67 3.13 -6.21
CA GLU A 17 -5.26 4.28 -6.90
C GLU A 17 -4.26 5.44 -7.04
N VAL A 18 -3.52 5.78 -5.99
CA VAL A 18 -2.56 6.89 -6.10
C VAL A 18 -1.48 6.59 -7.14
N TYR A 19 -0.98 5.35 -7.20
CA TYR A 19 -0.01 4.94 -8.21
C TYR A 19 -0.59 4.77 -9.61
N SER A 20 -1.89 4.48 -9.75
CA SER A 20 -2.54 4.45 -11.06
C SER A 20 -2.66 5.84 -11.71
N GLN A 21 -2.57 6.90 -10.90
CA GLN A 21 -2.52 8.29 -11.35
C GLN A 21 -1.12 8.69 -11.84
N PHE A 22 -0.07 8.01 -11.38
CA PHE A 22 1.30 8.24 -11.83
C PHE A 22 1.58 7.50 -13.15
N GLY A 23 2.19 8.18 -14.11
CA GLY A 23 2.81 7.51 -15.27
C GLY A 23 1.98 7.43 -16.55
N ASN A 24 0.88 8.15 -16.69
CA ASN A 24 0.29 8.33 -18.02
C ASN A 24 0.65 9.74 -18.52
N ILE A 25 1.40 9.84 -19.62
CA ILE A 25 1.56 11.11 -20.36
C ILE A 25 0.15 11.62 -20.72
N THR A 26 -0.80 10.71 -20.95
CA THR A 26 -2.22 11.00 -21.11
C THR A 26 -2.94 11.33 -19.78
N SER A 27 -2.46 10.92 -18.59
CA SER A 27 -2.97 11.45 -17.29
C SER A 27 -2.54 12.90 -17.08
N LEU A 28 -1.30 13.23 -17.46
CA LEU A 28 -0.78 14.60 -17.39
C LEU A 28 -1.57 15.56 -18.31
N TYR A 29 -2.14 15.06 -19.41
CA TYR A 29 -2.90 15.86 -20.38
C TYR A 29 -4.43 15.67 -20.33
N LEU A 30 -4.97 14.54 -19.87
CA LEU A 30 -6.41 14.19 -19.85
C LEU A 30 -6.95 13.74 -18.48
N GLY A 31 -6.11 13.65 -17.44
CA GLY A 31 -6.54 13.31 -16.07
C GLY A 31 -7.02 11.86 -15.85
N GLN A 32 -6.71 10.93 -16.76
CA GLN A 32 -7.20 9.54 -16.69
C GLN A 32 -6.17 8.56 -16.12
N GLY A 33 -6.38 8.14 -14.86
CA GLY A 33 -5.63 7.05 -14.22
C GLY A 33 -5.77 5.72 -14.98
N SER A 34 -4.81 4.81 -14.78
CA SER A 34 -4.81 3.49 -15.43
C SER A 34 -5.56 2.45 -14.60
N PRO A 35 -6.83 2.10 -14.91
CA PRO A 35 -7.57 1.10 -14.15
C PRO A 35 -6.90 -0.29 -14.20
N ASN A 36 -6.21 -0.60 -15.30
CA ASN A 36 -5.46 -1.85 -15.43
C ASN A 36 -4.27 -1.91 -14.46
N LEU A 37 -3.58 -0.78 -14.25
CA LEU A 37 -2.50 -0.73 -13.26
C LEU A 37 -3.06 -0.83 -11.85
N GLN A 38 -4.17 -0.16 -11.55
CA GLN A 38 -4.83 -0.27 -10.25
C GLN A 38 -5.21 -1.72 -9.92
N LEU A 39 -5.82 -2.44 -10.86
CA LEU A 39 -6.18 -3.86 -10.68
C LEU A 39 -4.94 -4.75 -10.50
N ALA A 40 -3.86 -4.49 -11.25
CA ALA A 40 -2.62 -5.25 -11.13
C ALA A 40 -1.91 -5.02 -9.79
N LEU A 41 -1.99 -3.80 -9.24
CA LEU A 41 -1.39 -3.45 -7.96
C LEU A 41 -2.22 -3.93 -6.76
N PHE A 42 -3.55 -3.94 -6.89
CA PHE A 42 -4.45 -4.21 -5.77
C PHE A 42 -4.16 -5.54 -5.07
N GLY A 43 -4.06 -6.65 -5.82
CA GLY A 43 -3.85 -7.98 -5.24
C GLY A 43 -2.58 -8.06 -4.38
N PRO A 44 -1.40 -7.76 -4.94
CA PRO A 44 -0.15 -7.74 -4.17
C PRO A 44 -0.17 -6.76 -2.98
N LEU A 45 -0.72 -5.56 -3.15
CA LEU A 45 -0.83 -4.58 -2.07
C LEU A 45 -1.79 -5.03 -0.97
N TYR A 46 -2.87 -5.71 -1.33
CA TYR A 46 -3.83 -6.28 -0.38
C TYR A 46 -3.15 -7.33 0.50
N GLU A 47 -2.37 -8.25 -0.10
CA GLU A 47 -1.64 -9.26 0.66
C GLU A 47 -0.60 -8.65 1.61
N GLU A 48 0.15 -7.63 1.18
CA GLU A 48 1.11 -6.95 2.06
C GLU A 48 0.40 -6.20 3.20
N THR A 49 -0.71 -5.52 2.88
CA THR A 49 -1.54 -4.81 3.87
C THR A 49 -2.15 -5.77 4.88
N LEU A 50 -2.60 -6.93 4.42
CA LEU A 50 -3.12 -7.99 5.27
C LEU A 50 -2.03 -8.56 6.17
N THR A 51 -0.83 -8.81 5.62
CA THR A 51 0.32 -9.31 6.38
C THR A 51 0.70 -8.35 7.50
N LEU A 52 0.73 -7.05 7.22
CA LEU A 52 0.93 -6.02 8.25
C LEU A 52 -0.20 -6.05 9.29
N PHE A 53 -1.46 -6.10 8.85
CA PHE A 53 -2.60 -6.11 9.76
C PHE A 53 -2.57 -7.31 10.72
N LEU A 54 -2.27 -8.50 10.23
CA LEU A 54 -2.16 -9.72 11.04
C LEU A 54 -1.01 -9.62 12.06
N ALA A 55 0.11 -9.00 11.68
CA ALA A 55 1.22 -8.73 12.60
C ALA A 55 0.81 -7.76 13.71
N LEU A 56 0.17 -6.65 13.36
CA LEU A 56 -0.21 -5.60 14.30
C LEU A 56 -1.28 -6.09 15.30
N ASN A 57 -2.16 -7.02 14.89
CA ASN A 57 -3.13 -7.66 15.79
C ASN A 57 -2.54 -8.81 16.62
N GLY A 58 -1.27 -9.17 16.42
CA GLY A 58 -0.68 -10.35 17.05
C GLY A 58 -1.29 -11.68 16.60
N ALA A 59 -2.01 -11.70 15.47
CA ALA A 59 -2.65 -12.89 14.93
C ALA A 59 -1.65 -13.81 14.21
N GLU A 60 -0.56 -13.24 13.67
CA GLU A 60 0.48 -13.98 12.96
C GLU A 60 1.87 -13.36 13.17
N GLU A 61 2.86 -14.19 13.48
CA GLU A 61 4.26 -13.76 13.53
C GLU A 61 4.85 -13.70 12.12
N ASN A 62 5.35 -12.55 11.70
CA ASN A 62 5.91 -12.37 10.37
C ASN A 62 7.06 -11.33 10.37
N ALA A 63 7.43 -10.80 9.21
CA ALA A 63 8.53 -9.85 9.10
C ALA A 63 8.27 -8.54 9.86
N TYR A 64 7.01 -8.12 10.00
CA TYR A 64 6.65 -6.90 10.72
C TYR A 64 6.76 -7.03 12.23
N THR A 65 6.44 -8.20 12.79
CA THR A 65 6.61 -8.44 14.24
C THR A 65 8.07 -8.50 14.67
N LYS A 66 8.99 -8.78 13.73
CA LYS A 66 10.44 -8.88 13.95
C LYS A 66 11.19 -7.59 13.58
N SER A 67 10.49 -6.60 13.04
CA SER A 67 11.11 -5.36 12.58
C SER A 67 11.17 -4.34 13.71
N ASP A 68 12.32 -3.68 13.86
CA ASP A 68 12.45 -2.51 14.76
C ASP A 68 11.68 -1.29 14.23
N ASP A 69 11.38 -1.25 12.92
CA ASP A 69 10.63 -0.19 12.26
C ASP A 69 9.66 -0.78 11.22
N PRO A 70 8.49 -1.28 11.67
CA PRO A 70 7.49 -1.87 10.78
C PRO A 70 6.87 -0.85 9.80
N GLU A 71 6.89 0.45 10.12
CA GLU A 71 6.41 1.52 9.24
C GLU A 71 7.33 1.64 8.02
N ALA A 72 8.64 1.79 8.25
CA ALA A 72 9.62 1.86 7.17
C ALA A 72 9.65 0.58 6.32
N LEU A 73 9.52 -0.60 6.95
CA LEU A 73 9.44 -1.87 6.24
C LEU A 73 8.21 -1.94 5.33
N PHE A 74 7.05 -1.47 5.81
CA PHE A 74 5.81 -1.48 5.04
C PHE A 74 5.91 -0.55 3.82
N ILE A 75 6.43 0.66 4.03
CA ILE A 75 6.67 1.62 2.96
C ILE A 75 7.57 1.02 1.87
N SER A 76 8.72 0.46 2.27
CA SER A 76 9.67 -0.13 1.34
C SER A 76 9.05 -1.27 0.53
N ARG A 77 8.26 -2.14 1.14
CA ARG A 77 7.63 -3.28 0.47
C ARG A 77 6.51 -2.87 -0.47
N CYS A 78 5.63 -1.96 -0.07
CA CYS A 78 4.60 -1.43 -0.95
C CYS A 78 5.20 -0.75 -2.19
N GLN A 79 6.30 0.00 -2.02
CA GLN A 79 6.97 0.62 -3.17
C GLN A 79 7.73 -0.38 -4.04
N ALA A 80 8.28 -1.45 -3.45
CA ALA A 80 8.87 -2.55 -4.23
C ALA A 80 7.81 -3.23 -5.12
N ILE A 81 6.64 -3.55 -4.56
CA ILE A 81 5.49 -4.09 -5.31
C ILE A 81 5.15 -3.20 -6.51
N VAL A 82 5.08 -1.88 -6.31
CA VAL A 82 4.81 -0.93 -7.38
C VAL A 82 5.93 -0.96 -8.43
N GLN A 83 7.18 -0.87 -8.02
CA GLN A 83 8.34 -0.83 -8.92
C GLN A 83 8.51 -2.12 -9.74
N GLU A 84 8.15 -3.27 -9.17
CA GLU A 84 8.25 -4.58 -9.81
C GLU A 84 7.05 -4.91 -10.69
N THR A 85 5.95 -4.16 -10.57
CA THR A 85 4.74 -4.39 -11.39
C THR A 85 5.04 -4.14 -12.88
N PRO A 86 4.88 -5.13 -13.78
CA PRO A 86 5.26 -4.99 -15.19
C PRO A 86 4.56 -3.82 -15.92
N LEU A 87 3.30 -3.55 -15.57
CA LEU A 87 2.55 -2.42 -16.11
C LEU A 87 3.13 -1.08 -15.67
N TRP A 88 3.58 -0.97 -14.42
CA TRP A 88 4.25 0.24 -13.91
C TRP A 88 5.56 0.49 -14.66
N VAL A 89 6.38 -0.55 -14.81
CA VAL A 89 7.65 -0.49 -15.56
C VAL A 89 7.40 -0.01 -17.00
N THR A 90 6.35 -0.51 -17.64
CA THR A 90 5.98 -0.14 -19.01
C THR A 90 5.52 1.32 -19.10
N LEU A 91 4.72 1.78 -18.13
CA LEU A 91 4.17 3.14 -18.08
C LEU A 91 5.23 4.20 -17.76
N GLN A 92 6.23 3.88 -16.92
CA GLN A 92 7.32 4.79 -16.56
C GLN A 92 8.40 4.94 -17.65
N GLY A 93 8.41 4.06 -18.66
CA GLY A 93 9.39 4.09 -19.74
C GLY A 93 10.85 3.96 -19.25
N LYS A 94 11.78 4.74 -19.82
CA LYS A 94 13.21 4.73 -19.41
C LYS A 94 13.51 5.43 -18.07
N ARG A 95 12.50 5.98 -17.38
CA ARG A 95 12.71 6.58 -16.06
C ARG A 95 12.83 5.46 -15.03
N LYS A 96 14.06 4.98 -14.82
CA LYS A 96 14.43 4.31 -13.57
C LYS A 96 14.47 5.36 -12.46
N THR A 97 13.30 5.75 -11.98
CA THR A 97 13.21 6.53 -10.74
C THR A 97 12.77 5.56 -9.67
N THR A 98 13.71 5.14 -8.83
CA THR A 98 13.40 4.69 -7.47
C THR A 98 12.36 5.65 -6.90
N LEU A 99 11.25 5.11 -6.39
CA LEU A 99 10.19 5.93 -5.81
C LEU A 99 10.77 6.70 -4.61
N PRO A 100 10.50 8.02 -4.48
CA PRO A 100 10.97 8.78 -3.33
C PRO A 100 10.43 8.18 -2.03
N GLN A 101 11.26 8.25 -0.99
CA GLN A 101 10.98 7.72 0.35
C GLN A 101 10.64 8.86 1.31
N ASP A 102 9.97 9.90 0.81
CA ASP A 102 9.73 11.13 1.55
C ASP A 102 8.38 11.78 1.17
N GLU A 103 7.99 12.79 1.94
CA GLU A 103 6.68 13.45 1.83
C GLU A 103 6.46 14.23 0.52
N SER A 104 7.49 14.41 -0.32
CA SER A 104 7.30 14.98 -1.65
C SER A 104 6.60 14.03 -2.62
N ASP A 105 6.59 12.72 -2.32
CA ASP A 105 5.88 11.72 -3.11
C ASP A 105 4.49 11.43 -2.54
N ARG A 106 3.46 11.60 -3.40
CA ARG A 106 2.07 11.33 -3.02
C ARG A 106 1.85 9.85 -2.67
N GLY A 107 2.57 8.95 -3.35
CA GLY A 107 2.51 7.51 -3.07
C GLY A 107 3.00 7.18 -1.67
N TYR A 108 4.17 7.69 -1.31
CA TYR A 108 4.76 7.59 0.03
C TYR A 108 3.79 8.09 1.11
N VAL A 109 3.22 9.29 0.93
CA VAL A 109 2.27 9.88 1.89
C VAL A 109 1.03 8.99 2.09
N VAL A 110 0.50 8.41 1.03
CA VAL A 110 -0.67 7.51 1.12
C VAL A 110 -0.31 6.21 1.85
N ILE A 111 0.87 5.64 1.60
CA ILE A 111 1.32 4.42 2.29
C ILE A 111 1.49 4.68 3.80
N VAL A 112 2.15 5.78 4.17
CA VAL A 112 2.31 6.22 5.57
C VAL A 112 0.96 6.39 6.26
N LYS A 113 0.00 7.05 5.59
CA LYS A 113 -1.36 7.21 6.13
C LYS A 113 -2.07 5.87 6.29
N GLY A 114 -1.91 4.96 5.33
CA GLY A 114 -2.46 3.61 5.40
C GLY A 114 -1.94 2.81 6.60
N PHE A 115 -0.62 2.83 6.82
CA PHE A 115 0.01 2.22 7.99
C PHE A 115 -0.60 2.75 9.30
N ARG A 116 -0.67 4.07 9.44
CA ARG A 116 -1.22 4.71 10.64
C ARG A 116 -2.69 4.38 10.85
N ALA A 117 -3.48 4.32 9.78
CA ALA A 117 -4.88 3.94 9.85
C ALA A 117 -5.06 2.50 10.36
N LEU A 118 -4.26 1.55 9.85
CA LEU A 118 -4.27 0.16 10.31
C LEU A 118 -3.90 0.08 11.79
N ARG A 119 -2.81 0.73 12.20
CA ARG A 119 -2.38 0.72 13.60
C ARG A 119 -3.45 1.29 14.53
N ASN A 120 -4.01 2.46 14.18
CA ASN A 120 -5.05 3.10 14.97
C ASN A 120 -6.32 2.25 15.06
N SER A 121 -6.68 1.52 13.99
CA SER A 121 -7.87 0.67 13.98
C SER A 121 -7.80 -0.49 14.98
N ILE A 122 -6.59 -0.92 15.30
CA ILE A 122 -6.32 -2.00 16.27
C ILE A 122 -6.27 -1.42 17.68
N GLU A 123 -5.62 -0.28 17.87
CA GLU A 123 -5.57 0.43 19.15
C GLU A 123 -6.96 0.85 19.66
N HIS A 124 -7.92 1.10 18.76
CA HIS A 124 -9.27 1.54 19.09
C HIS A 124 -10.34 0.45 18.98
N GLN A 125 -9.97 -0.83 18.84
CA GLN A 125 -10.95 -1.91 19.04
C GLN A 125 -11.40 -1.87 20.51
N PRO A 126 -12.70 -1.65 20.79
CA PRO A 126 -13.18 -1.76 22.15
C PRO A 126 -12.90 -3.19 22.61
N ALA A 127 -12.21 -3.35 23.73
CA ALA A 127 -12.07 -4.62 24.41
C ALA A 127 -13.47 -5.24 24.45
N SER A 128 -13.61 -6.39 23.78
CA SER A 128 -14.81 -7.21 23.84
C SER A 128 -15.21 -7.32 25.30
N LEU A 129 -16.38 -6.78 25.65
CA LEU A 129 -17.02 -7.06 26.93
C LEU A 129 -17.16 -8.58 27.03
N ASP A 130 -16.68 -9.11 28.15
CA ASP A 130 -16.72 -10.51 28.58
C ASP A 130 -18.06 -11.23 28.29
#